data_AF-A0A961IWH7-F1
#
_entry.id   AF-A0A961IWH7-F1
#
_cell.length_a   1.000
_cell.length_b   1.000
_cell.length_c   1.000
_cell.angle_alpha   90.00
_cell.angle_beta   90.00
_cell.angle_gamma   90.00
#
_symmetry.space_group_name_H-M   'P 1'
#
loop_
_entity.id
_entity.type
_entity.pdbx_description
1 polymer ?
#
loop_
_entity_poly.entity_id
_entity_poly.type
_entity_poly.pdbx_seq_one_letter_code
_entity_poly.pdbx_strand_id
1 'polypeptide(L)'
;FGAGRIKELGEACAAAGIAKPLLVTDRGLAALPVTQVALDAMEAAGLGRGLFAEVDPNPTEKNLEAGLVAYRAGGHDGVIAFGGGSGLDLAKMVAFMSGQTRPVWDFEDIGDWWTRADPA
;
A
#
# COMPACT_ATOMS: atom_id res chain seq x y z
N PHE A 1 3.64 16.91 8.20
CA PHE A 1 2.37 17.06 8.95
C PHE A 1 1.82 18.46 8.74
N GLY A 2 0.50 18.66 8.87
CA GLY A 2 -0.16 19.97 8.70
C GLY A 2 -1.37 19.91 7.75
N ALA A 3 -2.21 20.94 7.80
CA ALA A 3 -3.34 21.07 6.88
C ALA A 3 -2.84 21.21 5.43
N GLY A 4 -3.50 20.53 4.49
CA GLY A 4 -3.20 20.62 3.06
C GLY A 4 -2.01 19.79 2.57
N ARG A 5 -1.28 19.09 3.46
CA ARG A 5 -0.10 18.29 3.09
C ARG A 5 -0.40 17.12 2.15
N ILE A 6 -1.67 16.69 2.03
CA ILE A 6 -2.08 15.67 1.06
C ILE A 6 -1.76 16.08 -0.39
N LYS A 7 -1.62 17.38 -0.68
CA LYS A 7 -1.23 17.90 -2.01
C LYS A 7 0.19 17.52 -2.40
N GLU A 8 1.04 17.17 -1.44
CA GLU A 8 2.44 16.79 -1.65
C GLU A 8 2.59 15.29 -1.93
N LEU A 9 1.48 14.54 -2.03
CA LEU A 9 1.49 13.10 -2.26
C LEU A 9 2.26 12.72 -3.53
N GLY A 10 2.14 13.52 -4.59
CA GLY A 10 2.91 13.32 -5.82
C GLY A 10 4.42 13.46 -5.61
N GLU A 11 4.85 14.50 -4.90
CA GLU A 11 6.27 14.72 -4.56
C GLU A 11 6.82 13.60 -3.67
N ALA A 12 6.02 13.12 -2.71
CA ALA A 12 6.39 12.00 -1.85
C ALA A 12 6.58 10.70 -2.65
N CYS A 13 5.70 10.42 -3.62
CA CYS A 13 5.86 9.25 -4.50
C CYS A 13 7.10 9.39 -5.38
N ALA A 14 7.35 10.57 -5.96
CA ALA A 14 8.53 10.84 -6.77
C ALA A 14 9.83 10.67 -5.96
N ALA A 15 9.88 11.17 -4.72
CA ALA A 15 11.02 10.99 -3.83
C ALA A 15 11.27 9.52 -3.44
N ALA A 16 10.21 8.70 -3.42
CA ALA A 16 10.29 7.26 -3.19
C ALA A 16 10.54 6.44 -4.47
N GLY A 17 10.63 7.07 -5.65
CA GLY A 17 10.80 6.37 -6.93
C GLY A 17 9.56 5.62 -7.42
N ILE A 18 8.37 6.00 -6.94
CA ILE A 18 7.09 5.35 -7.24
C ILE A 18 6.37 6.13 -8.35
N ALA A 19 6.04 5.47 -9.47
CA ALA A 19 5.36 6.09 -10.61
C ALA A 19 3.91 5.61 -10.80
N LYS A 20 3.55 4.44 -10.27
CA LYS A 20 2.20 3.87 -10.35
C LYS A 20 1.79 3.19 -9.03
N PRO A 21 1.54 3.96 -7.97
CA PRO A 21 1.18 3.42 -6.66
C PRO A 21 -0.19 2.74 -6.64
N LEU A 22 -0.32 1.73 -5.78
CA LEU A 22 -1.61 1.24 -5.27
C LEU A 22 -1.92 1.93 -3.93
N LEU A 23 -3.00 2.70 -3.85
CA LEU A 23 -3.48 3.21 -2.56
C LEU A 23 -4.21 2.10 -1.81
N VAL A 24 -3.74 1.76 -0.60
CA VAL A 24 -4.29 0.69 0.25
C VAL A 24 -4.97 1.33 1.46
N THR A 25 -6.25 1.01 1.66
CA THR A 25 -7.07 1.56 2.76
C THR A 25 -8.19 0.61 3.18
N ASP A 26 -8.92 0.95 4.24
CA ASP A 26 -10.10 0.19 4.70
C ASP A 26 -11.39 0.64 4.02
N ARG A 27 -12.40 -0.25 4.04
CA ARG A 27 -13.71 -0.01 3.40
C ARG A 27 -14.42 1.21 3.97
N GLY A 28 -14.19 1.52 5.25
CA GLY A 28 -14.79 2.68 5.92
C GLY A 28 -14.25 3.99 5.39
N LEU A 29 -12.96 4.07 5.08
CA LEU A 29 -12.32 5.25 4.50
C LEU A 29 -12.53 5.37 2.98
N ALA A 30 -12.66 4.27 2.25
CA ALA A 30 -12.68 4.27 0.79
C ALA A 30 -13.70 5.23 0.16
N ALA A 31 -14.88 5.33 0.75
CA ALA A 31 -15.97 6.21 0.27
C ALA A 31 -15.91 7.64 0.84
N LEU A 32 -14.98 7.94 1.74
CA LEU A 32 -14.93 9.26 2.38
C LEU A 32 -14.23 10.30 1.50
N PRO A 33 -14.58 11.59 1.65
CA PRO A 33 -13.96 12.68 0.89
C PRO A 33 -12.43 12.72 1.00
N VAL A 34 -11.87 12.31 2.14
CA VAL A 34 -10.41 12.33 2.35
C VAL A 34 -9.68 11.39 1.39
N THR A 35 -10.25 10.22 1.08
CA THR A 35 -9.70 9.27 0.11
C THR A 35 -9.87 9.79 -1.30
N GLN A 36 -11.01 10.42 -1.61
CA GLN A 36 -11.21 11.04 -2.92
C GLN A 36 -10.19 12.15 -3.19
N VAL A 37 -9.92 13.00 -2.20
CA VAL A 37 -8.88 14.03 -2.28
C VAL A 37 -7.50 13.41 -2.51
N ALA A 38 -7.18 12.28 -1.89
CA ALA A 38 -5.91 11.57 -2.12
C ALA A 38 -5.82 11.02 -3.56
N LEU A 39 -6.89 10.39 -4.05
CA LEU A 39 -6.95 9.87 -5.42
C LEU A 39 -6.89 10.98 -6.47
N ASP A 40 -7.53 12.13 -6.22
CA ASP A 40 -7.44 13.30 -7.09
C ASP A 40 -6.02 13.88 -7.11
N ALA A 41 -5.33 13.89 -5.96
CA ALA A 41 -3.93 14.29 -5.89
C ALA A 41 -3.00 13.33 -6.65
N MET A 42 -3.26 12.02 -6.58
CA MET A 42 -2.53 11.02 -7.38
C MET A 42 -2.74 11.23 -8.89
N GLU A 43 -3.99 11.42 -9.32
CA GLU A 43 -4.33 11.63 -10.72
C GLU A 43 -3.70 12.92 -11.27
N ALA A 44 -3.78 14.02 -10.52
CA ALA A 44 -3.16 15.29 -10.88
C ALA A 44 -1.62 15.19 -11.02
N ALA A 45 -1.00 14.28 -10.27
CA ALA A 45 0.43 13.99 -10.36
C ALA A 45 0.79 12.95 -11.45
N GLY A 46 -0.18 12.43 -12.21
CA GLY A 46 0.05 11.42 -13.25
C GLY A 46 0.27 10.00 -12.72
N LEU A 47 -0.04 9.74 -11.44
CA LEU A 47 0.17 8.46 -10.76
C LEU A 47 -0.98 7.46 -10.96
N GLY A 48 -2.08 7.91 -11.59
CA GLY A 48 -3.32 7.14 -11.75
C GLY A 48 -4.18 7.13 -10.47
N ARG A 49 -5.15 6.21 -10.41
CA ARG A 49 -6.14 6.10 -9.31
C ARG A 49 -6.25 4.66 -8.76
N GLY A 50 -5.14 3.94 -8.68
CA GLY A 50 -5.13 2.58 -8.13
C GLY A 50 -5.60 2.57 -6.68
N LEU A 51 -6.62 1.75 -6.38
CA LEU A 51 -7.21 1.64 -5.05
C LEU A 51 -7.45 0.17 -4.69
N PHE A 52 -7.02 -0.22 -3.50
CA PHE A 52 -7.44 -1.44 -2.82
C PHE A 52 -8.02 -1.08 -1.45
N ALA A 53 -9.31 -1.36 -1.26
CA ALA A 53 -10.08 -0.94 -0.09
C ALA A 53 -10.48 -2.10 0.85
N GLU A 54 -10.09 -3.33 0.53
CA GLU A 54 -10.55 -4.54 1.23
C GLU A 54 -9.67 -4.86 2.45
N VAL A 55 -9.30 -3.83 3.23
CA VAL A 55 -8.60 -3.98 4.51
C VAL A 55 -9.62 -4.16 5.64
N ASP A 56 -9.51 -5.25 6.39
CA ASP A 56 -10.27 -5.48 7.62
C ASP A 56 -9.59 -4.82 8.84
N PRO A 57 -10.32 -4.54 9.94
CA PRO A 57 -9.74 -3.95 11.15
C PRO A 57 -8.55 -4.73 11.74
N ASN A 58 -8.57 -6.06 11.59
CA ASN A 58 -7.45 -6.95 11.89
C ASN A 58 -7.14 -7.72 10.60
N PRO A 59 -6.29 -7.17 9.71
CA PRO A 59 -6.07 -7.76 8.40
C PRO A 59 -5.44 -9.15 8.51
N THR A 60 -5.81 -10.01 7.57
CA THR A 60 -5.40 -11.42 7.51
C THR A 60 -4.58 -11.69 6.25
N GLU A 61 -4.04 -12.90 6.14
CA GLU A 61 -3.38 -13.37 4.91
C GLU A 61 -4.29 -13.28 3.69
N LYS A 62 -5.60 -13.47 3.83
CA LYS A 62 -6.55 -13.30 2.72
C LYS A 62 -6.62 -11.85 2.21
N ASN A 63 -6.57 -10.87 3.13
CA ASN A 63 -6.51 -9.46 2.74
C ASN A 63 -5.19 -9.18 2.00
N LEU A 64 -4.09 -9.78 2.44
CA LEU A 64 -2.77 -9.64 1.83
C LEU A 64 -2.74 -10.25 0.43
N GLU A 65 -3.22 -11.48 0.26
CA GLU A 65 -3.34 -12.14 -1.04
C GLU A 65 -4.17 -11.31 -2.03
N ALA A 66 -5.34 -10.82 -1.60
CA ALA A 66 -6.19 -9.96 -2.41
C ALA A 66 -5.49 -8.65 -2.80
N GLY A 67 -4.76 -8.04 -1.86
CA GLY A 67 -3.95 -6.84 -2.10
C GLY A 67 -2.83 -7.08 -3.10
N LEU A 68 -2.11 -8.20 -3.00
CA LEU A 68 -1.05 -8.59 -3.94
C LEU A 68 -1.60 -8.88 -5.35
N VAL A 69 -2.77 -9.50 -5.45
CA VAL A 69 -3.46 -9.69 -6.73
C VAL A 69 -3.80 -8.34 -7.36
N ALA A 70 -4.37 -7.40 -6.60
CA ALA A 70 -4.67 -6.06 -7.08
C ALA A 70 -3.40 -5.30 -7.50
N TYR A 71 -2.34 -5.35 -6.68
CA TYR A 71 -1.04 -4.74 -6.94
C TYR A 71 -0.46 -5.21 -8.29
N ARG A 72 -0.41 -6.53 -8.50
CA ARG A 72 0.15 -7.14 -9.72
C ARG A 72 -0.73 -6.91 -10.94
N ALA A 73 -2.05 -7.08 -10.81
CA ALA A 73 -2.99 -6.88 -11.92
C ALA A 73 -3.00 -5.42 -12.42
N GLY A 74 -2.85 -4.46 -11.50
CA GLY A 74 -2.72 -3.05 -11.84
C GLY A 74 -1.35 -2.66 -12.39
N GLY A 75 -0.36 -3.55 -12.33
CA GLY A 75 1.04 -3.25 -12.70
C GLY A 75 1.61 -2.12 -11.85
N HIS A 76 1.34 -2.15 -10.55
CA HIS A 76 1.80 -1.15 -9.60
C HIS A 76 3.28 -1.36 -9.25
N ASP A 77 3.97 -0.27 -8.91
CA ASP A 77 5.41 -0.25 -8.57
C ASP A 77 5.68 0.26 -7.14
N GLY A 78 4.61 0.55 -6.39
CA GLY A 78 4.70 1.02 -5.01
C GLY A 78 3.31 1.05 -4.36
N VAL A 79 3.28 1.38 -3.07
CA VAL A 79 2.04 1.50 -2.31
C VAL A 79 1.94 2.86 -1.63
N ILE A 80 0.71 3.37 -1.53
CA ILE A 80 0.38 4.46 -0.62
C ILE A 80 -0.42 3.85 0.53
N ALA A 81 0.17 3.84 1.71
CA ALA A 81 -0.49 3.38 2.93
C ALA A 81 -1.41 4.47 3.48
N PHE A 82 -2.72 4.24 3.49
CA PHE A 82 -3.70 5.27 3.82
C PHE A 82 -4.73 4.80 4.85
N GLY A 83 -4.77 5.45 6.02
CA GLY A 83 -5.73 5.15 7.08
C GLY A 83 -5.09 4.94 8.44
N GLY A 84 -5.74 4.12 9.27
CA GLY A 84 -5.24 3.73 10.60
C GLY A 84 -4.23 2.57 10.57
N GLY A 85 -3.91 2.02 11.74
CA GLY A 85 -2.90 0.96 11.90
C GLY A 85 -3.11 -0.26 10.98
N SER A 86 -4.35 -0.74 10.83
CA SER A 86 -4.67 -1.87 9.96
C SER A 86 -4.34 -1.62 8.49
N GLY A 87 -4.74 -0.45 7.96
CA GLY A 87 -4.42 -0.03 6.59
C GLY A 87 -2.92 0.13 6.38
N LEU A 88 -2.23 0.71 7.36
CA LEU A 88 -0.78 0.88 7.31
C LEU A 88 -0.04 -0.47 7.33
N ASP A 89 -0.45 -1.41 8.18
CA ASP A 89 0.20 -2.69 8.31
C ASP A 89 -0.03 -3.57 7.08
N LEU A 90 -1.27 -3.64 6.56
CA LEU A 90 -1.50 -4.37 5.31
C LEU A 90 -0.74 -3.76 4.13
N ALA A 91 -0.69 -2.43 4.02
CA ALA A 91 0.04 -1.76 2.96
C ALA A 91 1.55 -2.09 2.98
N LYS A 92 2.18 -2.09 4.17
CA LYS A 92 3.57 -2.52 4.34
C LYS A 92 3.76 -3.96 3.90
N MET A 93 2.84 -4.86 4.28
CA MET A 93 2.92 -6.26 3.89
C MET A 93 2.76 -6.45 2.38
N VAL A 94 1.86 -5.71 1.73
CA VAL A 94 1.72 -5.74 0.26
C VAL A 94 3.00 -5.24 -0.40
N ALA A 95 3.58 -4.13 0.05
CA ALA A 95 4.84 -3.62 -0.49
C ALA A 95 5.97 -4.63 -0.32
N PHE A 96 6.18 -5.13 0.90
CA PHE A 96 7.22 -6.10 1.19
C PHE A 96 7.05 -7.38 0.36
N MET A 97 5.86 -8.00 0.42
CA MET A 97 5.56 -9.28 -0.23
C MET A 97 5.42 -9.19 -1.76
N SER A 98 5.36 -7.99 -2.33
CA SER A 98 5.32 -7.82 -3.78
C SER A 98 6.58 -8.37 -4.47
N GLY A 99 7.74 -8.24 -3.83
CA GLY A 99 9.03 -8.76 -4.28
C GLY A 99 9.41 -10.13 -3.72
N GLN A 100 8.62 -10.69 -2.79
CA GLN A 100 8.96 -11.98 -2.16
C GLN A 100 8.41 -13.17 -2.94
N THR A 101 9.13 -14.29 -2.89
CA THR A 101 8.73 -15.57 -3.50
C THR A 101 8.33 -16.63 -2.48
N ARG A 102 8.54 -16.36 -1.18
CA ARG A 102 8.19 -17.24 -0.06
C ARG A 102 6.85 -16.84 0.56
N PRO A 103 6.20 -17.74 1.33
CA PRO A 103 5.04 -17.37 2.14
C PRO A 103 5.37 -16.27 3.14
N VAL A 104 4.39 -15.44 3.50
CA VAL A 104 4.61 -14.34 4.46
C VAL A 104 5.13 -14.82 5.82
N TRP A 105 4.68 -16.01 6.23
CA TRP A 105 5.05 -16.64 7.48
C TRP A 105 6.53 -17.04 7.55
N ASP A 106 7.24 -17.16 6.42
CA ASP A 106 8.68 -17.42 6.40
C ASP A 106 9.51 -16.23 6.92
N PHE A 107 8.87 -15.07 7.14
CA PHE A 107 9.50 -13.81 7.55
C PHE A 107 9.04 -13.32 8.93
N GLU A 108 8.38 -14.16 9.72
CA GLU A 108 8.07 -13.82 11.11
C GLU A 108 9.33 -13.52 11.93
N ASP A 109 9.15 -12.82 13.05
CA ASP A 109 10.22 -12.48 13.99
C ASP A 109 10.66 -13.73 14.80
N ILE A 110 11.32 -14.65 14.10
CA ILE A 110 11.86 -15.90 14.63
C ILE A 110 13.33 -15.99 14.24
N GLY A 111 14.24 -15.80 15.20
CA GLY A 111 15.68 -15.95 14.97
C GLY A 111 16.20 -15.07 13.84
N ASP A 112 16.69 -15.70 12.77
CA ASP A 112 17.26 -15.05 11.59
C ASP A 112 16.34 -15.07 10.36
N TRP A 113 15.04 -15.34 10.53
CA TRP A 113 14.11 -15.51 9.41
C TRP A 113 13.99 -14.26 8.52
N TRP A 114 14.27 -13.07 9.08
CA TRP A 114 14.38 -11.82 8.33
C TRP A 114 15.44 -11.88 7.22
N THR A 115 16.49 -12.72 7.34
CA THR A 115 17.54 -12.91 6.32
C THR A 115 17.06 -13.66 5.09
N ARG A 116 15.86 -14.26 5.14
CA ARG A 116 15.26 -14.98 4.02
C ARG A 116 14.64 -14.06 2.99
N ALA A 117 14.45 -12.78 3.33
CA ALA A 117 13.84 -11.78 2.48
C ALA A 117 14.74 -11.52 1.26
N ASP A 118 14.13 -11.45 0.09
CA ASP A 118 14.77 -10.92 -1.11
C ASP A 118 14.88 -9.40 -0.97
N PRO A 119 16.09 -8.82 -0.95
CA PRO A 119 16.31 -7.39 -0.82
C PRO A 119 16.23 -6.63 -2.16
N ALA A 120 16.04 -7.35 -3.28
CA ALA A 120 16.07 -6.79 -4.63
C ALA A 120 14.80 -6.01 -5.01
#